data_AF-A0A0Q9TJM1-F1
#
_entry.id   AF-A0A0Q9TJM1-F1
#
_cell.length_a   1.000
_cell.length_b   1.000
_cell.length_c   1.000
_cell.angle_alpha   90.00
_cell.angle_beta   90.00
_cell.angle_gamma   90.00
#
_symmetry.space_group_name_H-M   'P 1'
#
loop_
_entity.id
_entity.type
_entity.pdbx_description
1 polymer ?
#
loop_
_entity_poly.entity_id
_entity_poly.type
_entity_poly.pdbx_seq_one_letter_code
_entity_poly.pdbx_strand_id
1 'polypeptide(L)'
;MSIQQWESFDQSIYRLLHELVSARVGWSPADAHAVALHRAFRDYPQPLQPVGDQPDYTPREAARFLGISEAAARKSIRAGALLAAPTDTGYRIPRSELTLNGPIHPSPSDDDHPLARLACTVGALTDLLVLNRMDPAVPELQAASAATIAKECLDVAGAAATQVLSMCDPAIADRPLAIARYASPLVQRLPNSAPLSGLQNVAAPSHARELLTDAQGLDLAIHQWAQAIRAELRARVPSVEVLRDVNSQGVHLYAALDAVLRATTPTFATSDVRERLRQSALALQGAADAWSQTTTGAPPSHDYVDASRHLYSSLASITGPVHQASPDAEATYQSLLRGASVLASVTPTATPWASRLLDSNALFVHARHANADARRLTATLAGRMVTATICDVPDLPSALWEAQAAATQAARALPPTVRQKLTADVVCTADL
;
A
#
# COMPACT_ATOMS: atom_id res chain seq x y z
N MET A 1 14.03 -15.24 -12.37
CA MET A 1 14.50 -13.89 -12.02
C MET A 1 15.59 -13.49 -12.99
N SER A 2 15.41 -12.41 -13.75
CA SER A 2 16.45 -11.87 -14.63
C SER A 2 17.27 -10.79 -13.93
N ILE A 3 18.50 -10.56 -14.39
CA ILE A 3 19.34 -9.44 -13.92
C ILE A 3 18.64 -8.09 -14.14
N GLN A 4 17.90 -7.97 -15.26
CA GLN A 4 17.14 -6.77 -15.63
C GLN A 4 16.04 -6.44 -14.62
N GLN A 5 15.35 -7.44 -14.06
CA GLN A 5 14.32 -7.23 -13.04
C GLN A 5 14.93 -6.68 -11.74
N TRP A 6 16.12 -7.15 -11.37
CA TRP A 6 16.85 -6.61 -10.22
C TRP A 6 17.36 -5.19 -10.47
N GLU A 7 18.00 -4.96 -11.62
CA GLU A 7 18.53 -3.64 -12.00
C GLU A 7 17.43 -2.58 -12.09
N SER A 8 16.24 -2.94 -12.61
CA SER A 8 15.08 -2.04 -12.65
C SER A 8 14.60 -1.69 -11.24
N PHE A 9 14.52 -2.67 -10.34
CA PHE A 9 14.15 -2.45 -8.95
C PHE A 9 15.16 -1.57 -8.20
N ASP A 10 16.46 -1.89 -8.28
CA ASP A 10 17.54 -1.08 -7.70
C ASP A 10 17.50 0.37 -8.22
N GLN A 11 17.37 0.54 -9.54
CA GLN A 11 17.30 1.87 -10.14
C GLN A 11 16.06 2.65 -9.69
N SER A 12 14.91 1.98 -9.49
CA SER A 12 13.71 2.63 -8.93
C SER A 12 13.95 3.12 -7.49
N ILE A 13 14.64 2.35 -6.64
CA ILE A 13 15.00 2.78 -5.29
C ILE A 13 15.93 4.00 -5.33
N TYR A 14 16.96 3.98 -6.18
CA TYR A 14 17.85 5.11 -6.35
C TYR A 14 17.12 6.39 -6.79
N ARG A 15 16.22 6.28 -7.78
CA ARG A 15 15.39 7.40 -8.26
C ARG A 15 14.50 7.97 -7.15
N LEU A 16 13.86 7.11 -6.36
CA LEU A 16 13.05 7.54 -5.22
C LEU A 16 13.89 8.31 -4.20
N LEU A 17 15.05 7.77 -3.79
CA LEU A 17 15.92 8.45 -2.82
C LEU A 17 16.43 9.79 -3.32
N HIS A 18 16.74 9.89 -4.62
CA HIS A 18 17.11 11.15 -5.26
C HIS A 18 15.96 12.17 -5.16
N GLU A 19 14.73 11.74 -5.47
CA GLU A 19 13.55 12.61 -5.41
C GLU A 19 13.25 13.07 -3.99
N LEU A 20 13.34 12.17 -2.99
CA LEU A 20 13.13 12.51 -1.58
C LEU A 20 14.15 13.53 -1.04
N VAL A 21 15.36 13.56 -1.59
CA VAL A 21 16.36 14.58 -1.27
C VAL A 21 16.10 15.89 -2.02
N SER A 22 15.62 15.81 -3.26
CA SER A 22 15.43 16.96 -4.16
C SER A 22 14.12 17.73 -3.91
N ALA A 23 13.06 17.05 -3.46
CA ALA A 23 11.73 17.62 -3.23
C ALA A 23 11.60 18.51 -1.97
N ARG A 24 12.72 18.91 -1.35
CA ARG A 24 12.74 19.62 -0.07
C ARG A 24 13.07 21.10 -0.24
N VAL A 25 12.39 21.94 0.52
CA VAL A 25 12.79 23.33 0.79
C VAL A 25 13.34 23.43 2.21
N GLY A 26 14.40 24.23 2.40
CA GLY A 26 14.99 24.46 3.72
C GLY A 26 15.94 23.37 4.18
N TRP A 27 17.12 23.25 3.54
CA TRP A 27 18.22 22.50 4.13
C TRP A 27 18.71 23.23 5.39
N SER A 28 18.30 22.75 6.56
CA SER A 28 18.89 23.16 7.83
C SER A 28 19.83 22.07 8.33
N PRO A 29 21.11 22.38 8.61
CA PRO A 29 22.03 21.46 9.27
C PRO A 29 21.56 20.99 10.65
N ALA A 30 20.56 21.66 11.23
CA ALA A 30 19.96 21.30 12.51
C ALA A 30 18.86 20.21 12.41
N ASP A 31 18.36 19.91 11.21
CA ASP A 31 17.35 18.87 11.03
C ASP A 31 17.99 17.49 10.89
N ALA A 32 17.88 16.68 11.94
CA ALA A 32 18.41 15.33 12.00
C ALA A 32 17.84 14.40 10.91
N HIS A 33 16.55 14.55 10.53
CA HIS A 33 15.93 13.75 9.46
C HIS A 33 16.49 14.15 8.10
N ALA A 34 16.75 15.45 7.92
CA ALA A 34 17.32 15.95 6.69
C ALA A 34 18.74 15.44 6.47
N VAL A 35 19.58 15.52 7.50
CA VAL A 35 20.96 15.02 7.52
C VAL A 35 21.01 13.50 7.32
N ALA A 36 20.13 12.75 7.99
CA ALA A 36 20.08 11.30 7.87
C ALA A 36 19.73 10.86 6.44
N LEU A 37 18.72 11.48 5.81
CA LEU A 37 18.39 11.17 4.41
C LEU A 37 19.52 11.53 3.45
N HIS A 38 20.16 12.69 3.64
CA HIS A 38 21.25 13.09 2.76
C HIS A 38 22.45 12.14 2.85
N ARG A 39 22.75 11.64 4.06
CA ARG A 39 23.74 10.57 4.25
C ARG A 39 23.29 9.28 3.57
N ALA A 40 22.02 8.90 3.69
CA ALA A 40 21.47 7.73 3.00
C ALA A 40 21.69 7.81 1.49
N PHE A 41 21.29 8.92 0.86
CA PHE A 41 21.46 9.10 -0.58
C PHE A 41 22.93 9.14 -0.99
N ARG A 42 23.80 9.80 -0.21
CA ARG A 42 25.24 9.88 -0.47
C ARG A 42 25.92 8.52 -0.41
N ASP A 43 25.56 7.71 0.58
CA ASP A 43 26.18 6.42 0.87
C ASP A 43 25.56 5.28 0.02
N TYR A 44 24.58 5.58 -0.84
CA TYR A 44 23.97 4.59 -1.75
C TYR A 44 25.03 3.97 -2.68
N PRO A 45 25.04 2.63 -2.86
CA PRO A 45 26.00 1.92 -3.73
C PRO A 45 26.02 2.51 -5.14
N GLN A 46 27.15 2.38 -5.85
CA GLN A 46 27.36 2.99 -7.19
C GLN A 46 26.09 2.96 -8.05
N PRO A 47 25.39 4.09 -8.30
CA PRO A 47 24.13 4.07 -9.01
C PRO A 47 24.30 3.53 -10.43
N LEU A 48 23.31 2.79 -10.92
CA LEU A 48 23.40 2.14 -12.22
C LEU A 48 23.25 3.15 -13.35
N GLN A 49 22.33 4.11 -13.20
CA GLN A 49 22.12 5.18 -14.17
C GLN A 49 21.81 6.55 -13.54
N PRO A 50 22.23 7.64 -14.20
CA PRO A 50 21.82 9.00 -13.84
C PRO A 50 20.30 9.20 -13.96
N VAL A 51 19.74 10.02 -13.06
CA VAL A 51 18.30 10.33 -13.02
C VAL A 51 17.91 11.20 -14.22
N GLY A 52 16.66 11.07 -14.66
CA GLY A 52 16.07 11.70 -15.83
C GLY A 52 16.26 13.22 -15.92
N ASP A 53 16.16 13.88 -14.77
CA ASP A 53 15.74 15.27 -14.69
C ASP A 53 16.92 16.25 -14.64
N GLN A 54 18.15 15.73 -14.56
CA GLN A 54 19.38 16.53 -14.58
C GLN A 54 20.14 16.31 -15.89
N PRO A 55 20.33 17.38 -16.69
CA PRO A 55 21.05 17.27 -17.96
C PRO A 55 22.55 17.06 -17.75
N ASP A 56 23.11 17.66 -16.69
CA ASP A 56 24.55 17.70 -16.45
C ASP A 56 24.91 17.42 -14.99
N TYR A 57 26.10 16.85 -14.79
CA TYR A 57 26.61 16.41 -13.49
C TYR A 57 27.97 17.03 -13.17
N THR A 58 28.24 17.21 -11.89
CA THR A 58 29.56 17.65 -11.40
C THR A 58 30.59 16.52 -11.51
N PRO A 59 31.91 16.81 -11.47
CA PRO A 59 32.94 15.76 -11.49
C PRO A 59 32.83 14.78 -10.33
N ARG A 60 32.31 15.23 -9.19
CA ARG A 60 32.08 14.38 -8.02
C ARG A 60 30.93 13.40 -8.24
N GLU A 61 29.83 13.85 -8.83
CA GLU A 61 28.69 13.00 -9.18
C GLU A 61 29.06 12.03 -10.30
N ALA A 62 29.72 12.51 -11.35
CA ALA A 62 30.23 11.68 -12.44
C ALA A 62 31.18 10.59 -11.94
N ALA A 63 32.12 10.92 -11.04
CA ALA A 63 33.03 9.95 -10.45
C ALA A 63 32.26 8.81 -9.75
N ARG A 64 31.14 9.15 -9.10
CA ARG A 64 30.27 8.20 -8.41
C ARG A 64 29.55 7.25 -9.39
N PHE A 65 29.08 7.74 -10.54
CA PHE A 65 28.52 6.87 -11.59
C PHE A 65 29.58 5.97 -12.22
N LEU A 66 30.78 6.52 -12.44
CA LEU A 66 31.92 5.83 -13.05
C LEU A 66 32.63 4.86 -12.11
N GLY A 67 32.34 4.88 -10.80
CA GLY A 67 33.04 4.06 -9.81
C GLY A 67 34.51 4.46 -9.61
N ILE A 68 34.85 5.72 -9.88
CA ILE A 68 36.22 6.26 -9.78
C ILE A 68 36.30 7.37 -8.72
N SER A 69 37.51 7.83 -8.39
CA SER A 69 37.69 8.99 -7.52
C SER A 69 37.42 10.31 -8.27
N GLU A 70 37.02 11.37 -7.55
CA GLU A 70 36.85 12.70 -8.16
C GLU A 70 38.13 13.20 -8.84
N ALA A 71 39.29 12.91 -8.25
CA ALA A 71 40.59 13.24 -8.85
C ALA A 71 40.82 12.49 -10.17
N ALA A 72 40.42 11.22 -10.26
CA ALA A 72 40.46 10.44 -11.50
C ALA A 72 39.50 11.00 -12.54
N ALA A 73 38.27 11.36 -12.17
CA ALA A 73 37.32 12.01 -13.07
C ALA A 73 37.87 13.33 -13.62
N ARG A 74 38.41 14.20 -12.74
CA ARG A 74 39.06 15.46 -13.15
C ARG A 74 40.28 15.22 -14.05
N LYS A 75 41.04 14.15 -13.83
CA LYS A 75 42.15 13.76 -14.70
C LYS A 75 41.64 13.32 -16.08
N SER A 76 40.55 12.54 -16.14
CA SER A 76 39.92 12.13 -17.40
C SER A 76 39.36 13.31 -18.19
N ILE A 77 38.78 14.30 -17.52
CA ILE A 77 38.33 15.56 -18.17
C ILE A 77 39.52 16.29 -18.80
N ARG A 78 40.61 16.48 -18.03
CA ARG A 78 41.82 17.15 -18.54
C ARG A 78 42.50 16.39 -19.68
N ALA A 79 42.39 15.06 -19.67
CA ALA A 79 42.92 14.20 -20.73
C ALA A 79 41.99 14.11 -21.96
N GLY A 80 40.81 14.73 -21.93
CA GLY A 80 39.81 14.66 -23.01
C GLY A 80 39.09 13.30 -23.12
N ALA A 81 39.27 12.41 -22.13
CA ALA A 81 38.63 11.10 -22.10
C ALA A 81 37.19 11.13 -21.53
N LEU A 82 36.81 12.22 -20.88
CA LEU A 82 35.45 12.48 -20.40
C LEU A 82 35.03 13.86 -20.88
N LEU A 83 33.98 13.94 -21.71
CA LEU A 83 33.53 15.24 -22.21
C LEU A 83 32.92 16.05 -21.07
N ALA A 84 33.35 17.31 -20.95
CA ALA A 84 32.79 18.23 -19.96
C ALA A 84 32.82 19.68 -20.48
N ALA A 85 31.76 20.42 -20.24
CA ALA A 85 31.68 21.85 -20.49
C ALA A 85 32.24 22.62 -19.28
N PRO A 86 33.16 23.58 -19.47
CA PRO A 86 33.58 24.47 -18.40
C PRO A 86 32.43 25.42 -18.03
N THR A 87 32.26 25.68 -16.73
CA THR A 87 31.30 26.64 -16.17
C THR A 87 31.98 27.51 -15.11
N ASP A 88 31.32 28.59 -14.68
CA ASP A 88 31.83 29.54 -13.66
C ASP A 88 32.19 28.86 -12.32
N THR A 89 31.63 27.68 -12.06
CA THR A 89 31.80 26.89 -10.84
C THR A 89 32.63 25.61 -11.03
N GLY A 90 33.14 25.35 -12.24
CA GLY A 90 33.97 24.18 -12.51
C GLY A 90 33.69 23.53 -13.87
N TYR A 91 33.42 22.22 -13.86
CA TYR A 91 33.12 21.43 -15.06
C TYR A 91 31.74 20.80 -14.92
N ARG A 92 31.00 20.70 -16.02
CA ARG A 92 29.71 20.01 -16.13
C ARG A 92 29.82 18.90 -17.17
N ILE A 93 29.49 17.68 -16.76
CA ILE A 93 29.60 16.48 -17.60
C ILE A 93 28.18 16.12 -18.04
N PRO A 94 27.91 16.05 -19.35
CA PRO A 94 26.57 15.76 -19.84
C PRO A 94 26.20 14.31 -19.51
N ARG A 95 24.91 14.08 -19.27
CA ARG A 95 24.37 12.77 -18.90
C ARG A 95 24.78 11.63 -19.85
N SER A 96 24.90 11.91 -21.14
CA SER A 96 25.27 10.94 -22.17
C SER A 96 26.63 10.28 -21.93
N GLU A 97 27.53 10.94 -21.21
CA GLU A 97 28.85 10.42 -20.86
C GLU A 97 28.83 9.45 -19.66
N LEU A 98 27.69 9.37 -18.94
CA LEU A 98 27.55 8.64 -17.69
C LEU A 98 26.64 7.41 -17.79
N THR A 99 26.04 7.17 -18.95
CA THR A 99 25.26 5.95 -19.24
C THR A 99 26.21 4.80 -19.61
N LEU A 100 26.76 4.14 -18.59
CA LEU A 100 27.82 3.13 -18.74
C LEU A 100 27.30 1.72 -19.07
N ASN A 101 26.14 1.37 -18.53
CA ASN A 101 25.43 0.13 -18.79
C ASN A 101 24.19 0.46 -19.62
N GLY A 102 23.83 -0.39 -20.59
CA GLY A 102 22.70 -0.17 -21.50
C GLY A 102 21.42 0.32 -20.79
N PRO A 103 20.50 1.00 -21.50
CA PRO A 103 19.36 1.68 -20.88
C PRO A 103 18.58 0.75 -19.93
N ILE A 104 18.45 1.13 -18.67
CA ILE A 104 17.64 0.39 -17.70
C ILE A 104 16.23 0.91 -17.86
N HIS A 105 15.34 0.02 -18.30
CA HIS A 105 13.96 0.37 -18.51
C HIS A 105 13.13 0.17 -17.23
N PRO A 106 12.13 1.02 -16.98
CA PRO A 106 11.13 0.74 -15.95
C PRO A 106 10.49 -0.63 -16.20
N SER A 107 10.24 -1.37 -15.12
CA SER A 107 9.47 -2.61 -15.23
C SER A 107 8.07 -2.33 -15.75
N PRO A 108 7.55 -3.15 -16.68
CA PRO A 108 6.21 -2.97 -17.21
C PRO A 108 5.17 -3.35 -16.16
N SER A 109 3.99 -2.72 -16.21
CA SER A 109 2.94 -2.89 -15.19
C SER A 109 2.25 -4.25 -15.23
N ASP A 110 2.40 -5.01 -16.31
CA ASP A 110 1.82 -6.33 -16.56
C ASP A 110 2.79 -7.48 -16.23
N ASP A 111 4.03 -7.20 -15.81
CA ASP A 111 4.95 -8.23 -15.32
C ASP A 111 4.55 -8.68 -13.90
N ASP A 112 4.07 -9.91 -13.80
CA ASP A 112 3.65 -10.55 -12.55
C ASP A 112 4.81 -10.85 -11.58
N HIS A 113 6.07 -10.71 -12.02
CA HIS A 113 7.23 -10.99 -11.17
C HIS A 113 7.28 -10.04 -9.96
N PRO A 114 7.51 -10.54 -8.73
CA PRO A 114 7.48 -9.70 -7.52
C PRO A 114 8.42 -8.49 -7.56
N LEU A 115 9.64 -8.64 -8.10
CA LEU A 115 10.57 -7.51 -8.26
C LEU A 115 10.08 -6.47 -9.26
N ALA A 116 9.42 -6.89 -10.35
CA ALA A 116 8.87 -5.98 -11.34
C ALA A 116 7.71 -5.18 -10.75
N ARG A 117 6.84 -5.83 -9.98
CA ARG A 117 5.75 -5.18 -9.23
C ARG A 117 6.28 -4.19 -8.19
N LEU A 118 7.33 -4.55 -7.45
CA LEU A 118 8.00 -3.64 -6.51
C LEU A 118 8.63 -2.45 -7.25
N ALA A 119 9.36 -2.69 -8.35
CA ALA A 119 9.98 -1.66 -9.16
C ALA A 119 8.93 -0.67 -9.71
N CYS A 120 7.79 -1.19 -10.20
CA CYS A 120 6.66 -0.40 -10.69
C CYS A 120 6.00 0.40 -9.56
N THR A 121 5.84 -0.19 -8.37
CA THR A 121 5.23 0.48 -7.21
C THR A 121 6.10 1.64 -6.72
N VAL A 122 7.41 1.41 -6.60
CA VAL A 122 8.40 2.44 -6.22
C VAL A 122 8.50 3.53 -7.30
N GLY A 123 8.45 3.13 -8.58
CA GLY A 123 8.39 4.06 -9.71
C GLY A 123 7.17 4.98 -9.63
N ALA A 124 5.97 4.40 -9.48
CA ALA A 124 4.73 5.15 -9.35
C ALA A 124 4.73 6.09 -8.14
N LEU A 125 5.30 5.66 -7.00
CA LEU A 125 5.48 6.53 -5.84
C LEU A 125 6.40 7.72 -6.16
N THR A 126 7.49 7.48 -6.88
CA THR A 126 8.41 8.54 -7.31
C THR A 126 7.70 9.54 -8.22
N ASP A 127 6.91 9.05 -9.19
CA ASP A 127 6.15 9.90 -10.11
C ASP A 127 5.08 10.72 -9.36
N LEU A 128 4.40 10.15 -8.36
CA LEU A 128 3.47 10.88 -7.49
C LEU A 128 4.17 12.00 -6.70
N LEU A 129 5.38 11.75 -6.18
CA LEU A 129 6.15 12.78 -5.47
C LEU A 129 6.56 13.93 -6.41
N VAL A 130 6.96 13.60 -7.64
CA VAL A 130 7.25 14.60 -8.67
C VAL A 130 6.00 15.42 -9.00
N LEU A 131 4.85 14.77 -9.20
CA LEU A 131 3.59 15.47 -9.45
C LEU A 131 3.19 16.39 -8.29
N ASN A 132 3.29 15.91 -7.05
CA ASN A 132 3.00 16.71 -5.85
C ASN A 132 3.91 17.93 -5.73
N ARG A 133 5.20 17.79 -6.08
CA ARG A 133 6.15 18.92 -6.08
C ARG A 133 5.79 19.99 -7.13
N MET A 134 5.19 19.58 -8.24
CA MET A 134 4.81 20.50 -9.33
C MET A 134 3.48 21.21 -9.05
N ASP A 135 2.67 20.73 -8.11
CA ASP A 135 1.40 21.35 -7.73
C ASP A 135 1.58 22.33 -6.56
N PRO A 136 1.39 23.65 -6.77
CA PRO A 136 1.53 24.65 -5.71
C PRO A 136 0.45 24.55 -4.61
N ALA A 137 -0.63 23.78 -4.82
CA ALA A 137 -1.66 23.56 -3.81
C ALA A 137 -1.30 22.47 -2.79
N VAL A 138 -0.29 21.63 -3.08
CA VAL A 138 0.13 20.53 -2.21
C VAL A 138 1.22 21.03 -1.26
N PRO A 139 1.11 20.77 0.07
CA PRO A 139 2.14 21.15 1.02
C PRO A 139 3.47 20.44 0.72
N GLU A 140 4.58 21.13 0.95
CA GLU A 140 5.92 20.59 0.73
C GLU A 140 6.20 19.36 1.59
N LEU A 141 6.97 18.41 1.04
CA LEU A 141 7.33 17.19 1.74
C LEU A 141 8.31 17.48 2.88
N GLN A 142 7.83 17.30 4.11
CA GLN A 142 8.66 17.46 5.31
C GLN A 142 9.79 16.42 5.37
N ALA A 143 10.94 16.80 5.93
CA ALA A 143 12.10 15.93 6.04
C ALA A 143 11.84 14.64 6.82
N ALA A 144 10.97 14.70 7.82
CA ALA A 144 10.53 13.55 8.61
C ALA A 144 9.74 12.54 7.74
N SER A 145 8.72 13.00 7.01
CA SER A 145 7.96 12.14 6.08
C SER A 145 8.88 11.55 5.01
N ALA A 146 9.79 12.34 4.45
CA ALA A 146 10.78 11.87 3.48
C ALA A 146 11.71 10.79 4.07
N ALA A 147 12.12 10.92 5.34
CA ALA A 147 12.91 9.93 6.03
C ALA A 147 12.12 8.64 6.31
N THR A 148 10.83 8.74 6.67
CA THR A 148 9.94 7.56 6.82
C THR A 148 9.83 6.80 5.51
N ILE A 149 9.51 7.48 4.39
CA ILE A 149 9.37 6.83 3.07
C ILE A 149 10.68 6.15 2.69
N ALA A 150 11.82 6.83 2.85
CA ALA A 150 13.12 6.25 2.57
C ALA A 150 13.38 5.02 3.42
N LYS A 151 13.04 5.05 4.71
CA LYS A 151 13.20 3.92 5.62
C LYS A 151 12.37 2.73 5.17
N GLU A 152 11.07 2.91 4.95
CA GLU A 152 10.16 1.83 4.51
C GLU A 152 10.59 1.23 3.16
N CYS A 153 11.01 2.07 2.21
CA CYS A 153 11.49 1.59 0.92
C CYS A 153 12.82 0.84 1.03
N LEU A 154 13.72 1.28 1.91
CA LEU A 154 14.97 0.59 2.17
C LEU A 154 14.78 -0.72 2.92
N ASP A 155 13.79 -0.81 3.81
CA ASP A 155 13.38 -2.07 4.44
C ASP A 155 12.93 -3.09 3.39
N VAL A 156 12.07 -2.66 2.46
CA VAL A 156 11.64 -3.50 1.33
C VAL A 156 12.82 -3.87 0.44
N ALA A 157 13.73 -2.93 0.15
CA ALA A 157 14.93 -3.20 -0.64
C ALA A 157 15.88 -4.20 0.03
N GLY A 158 16.08 -4.08 1.35
CA GLY A 158 16.89 -5.02 2.13
C GLY A 158 16.28 -6.43 2.17
N ALA A 159 14.96 -6.52 2.36
CA ALA A 159 14.24 -7.79 2.32
C ALA A 159 14.30 -8.43 0.92
N ALA A 160 14.06 -7.65 -0.13
CA ALA A 160 14.15 -8.09 -1.52
C ALA A 160 15.57 -8.54 -1.86
N ALA A 161 16.61 -7.79 -1.47
CA ALA A 161 18.01 -8.15 -1.67
C ALA A 161 18.35 -9.49 -1.00
N THR A 162 17.93 -9.68 0.25
CA THR A 162 18.16 -10.93 1.00
C THR A 162 17.46 -12.11 0.35
N GLN A 163 16.23 -11.91 -0.12
CA GLN A 163 15.47 -12.93 -0.84
C GLN A 163 16.10 -13.25 -2.20
N VAL A 164 16.62 -12.25 -2.92
CA VAL A 164 17.31 -12.48 -4.19
C VAL A 164 18.60 -13.25 -3.96
N LEU A 165 19.39 -12.91 -2.94
CA LEU A 165 20.62 -13.62 -2.58
C LEU A 165 20.41 -15.09 -2.25
N SER A 166 19.24 -15.47 -1.72
CA SER A 166 18.93 -16.87 -1.43
C SER A 166 18.58 -17.69 -2.67
N MET A 167 18.32 -17.04 -3.81
CA MET A 167 17.81 -17.67 -5.04
C MET A 167 18.69 -17.44 -6.28
N CYS A 168 19.68 -16.54 -6.21
CA CYS A 168 20.45 -16.11 -7.38
C CYS A 168 21.71 -16.94 -7.62
N ASP A 169 22.19 -16.92 -8.87
CA ASP A 169 23.52 -17.40 -9.23
C ASP A 169 24.59 -16.52 -8.54
N PRO A 170 25.67 -17.09 -7.98
CA PRO A 170 26.81 -16.33 -7.45
C PRO A 170 27.34 -15.25 -8.41
N ALA A 171 27.27 -15.46 -9.72
CA ALA A 171 27.74 -14.50 -10.72
C ALA A 171 26.98 -13.16 -10.72
N ILE A 172 25.76 -13.11 -10.19
CA ILE A 172 24.92 -11.90 -10.11
C ILE A 172 24.69 -11.42 -8.68
N ALA A 173 25.34 -12.05 -7.69
CA ALA A 173 25.11 -11.81 -6.27
C ALA A 173 25.72 -10.50 -5.74
N ASP A 174 26.74 -9.95 -6.41
CA ASP A 174 27.48 -8.77 -5.94
C ASP A 174 26.58 -7.55 -5.70
N ARG A 175 25.63 -7.31 -6.62
CA ARG A 175 24.76 -6.15 -6.57
C ARG A 175 23.67 -6.26 -5.48
N PRO A 176 22.91 -7.36 -5.39
CA PRO A 176 22.05 -7.63 -4.23
C PRO A 176 22.80 -7.57 -2.90
N LEU A 177 24.02 -8.11 -2.83
CA LEU A 177 24.83 -8.07 -1.61
C LEU A 177 25.21 -6.65 -1.20
N ALA A 178 25.57 -5.79 -2.17
CA ALA A 178 25.86 -4.38 -1.91
C ALA A 178 24.63 -3.64 -1.35
N ILE A 179 23.45 -3.88 -1.91
CA ILE A 179 22.19 -3.28 -1.45
C ILE A 179 21.80 -3.80 -0.06
N ALA A 180 21.92 -5.11 0.21
CA ALA A 180 21.63 -5.68 1.53
C ALA A 180 22.54 -5.08 2.62
N ARG A 181 23.85 -4.97 2.34
CA ARG A 181 24.85 -4.35 3.24
C ARG A 181 24.60 -2.86 3.46
N TYR A 182 24.08 -2.17 2.45
CA TYR A 182 23.73 -0.77 2.54
C TYR A 182 22.45 -0.54 3.35
N ALA A 183 21.37 -1.27 3.05
CA ALA A 183 20.05 -1.05 3.65
C ALA A 183 19.99 -1.43 5.13
N SER A 184 20.55 -2.58 5.51
CA SER A 184 20.43 -3.15 6.86
C SER A 184 20.87 -2.20 8.00
N PRO A 185 22.08 -1.61 7.99
CA PRO A 185 22.49 -0.68 9.04
C PRO A 185 21.80 0.69 8.92
N LEU A 186 21.27 1.02 7.73
CA LEU A 186 20.77 2.36 7.45
C LEU A 186 19.33 2.56 7.92
N VAL A 187 18.49 1.53 7.77
CA VAL A 187 17.14 1.48 8.34
C VAL A 187 17.17 1.75 9.85
N GLN A 188 18.14 1.16 10.56
CA GLN A 188 18.28 1.33 12.01
C GLN A 188 18.70 2.75 12.42
N ARG A 189 19.39 3.47 11.53
CA ARG A 189 19.89 4.83 11.78
C ARG A 189 18.92 5.91 11.32
N LEU A 190 18.01 5.60 10.40
CA LEU A 190 16.96 6.53 10.00
C LEU A 190 15.98 6.72 11.16
N PRO A 191 15.74 7.97 11.58
CA PRO A 191 14.85 8.28 12.70
C PRO A 191 13.43 7.75 12.42
N ASN A 192 12.77 7.25 13.47
CA ASN A 192 11.37 6.89 13.41
C ASN A 192 10.53 8.17 13.40
N SER A 193 9.68 8.33 12.40
CA SER A 193 8.69 9.40 12.32
C SER A 193 7.27 8.82 12.31
N ALA A 194 6.30 9.71 12.51
CA ALA A 194 4.89 9.36 12.55
C ALA A 194 4.44 8.67 11.23
N PRO A 195 3.41 7.81 11.28
CA PRO A 195 2.95 7.05 10.12
C PRO A 195 2.53 7.99 8.99
N LEU A 196 2.85 7.60 7.76
CA LEU A 196 2.49 8.35 6.56
C LEU A 196 0.97 8.47 6.47
N SER A 197 0.49 9.70 6.25
CA SER A 197 -0.86 9.93 5.74
C SER A 197 -0.94 9.32 4.34
N GLY A 198 -2.10 8.77 3.96
CA GLY A 198 -2.26 7.94 2.75
C GLY A 198 -1.61 8.52 1.47
N LEU A 199 -1.46 7.68 0.44
CA LEU A 199 -0.70 7.98 -0.79
C LEU A 199 -1.09 9.30 -1.51
N GLN A 200 -2.26 9.85 -1.20
CA GLN A 200 -2.78 11.09 -1.76
C GLN A 200 -2.14 12.34 -1.15
N ASN A 201 -1.60 12.27 0.08
CA ASN A 201 -1.00 13.41 0.77
C ASN A 201 0.16 12.96 1.66
N VAL A 202 1.18 12.40 1.03
CA VAL A 202 2.41 11.90 1.68
C VAL A 202 3.14 12.98 2.51
N ALA A 203 2.91 14.26 2.18
CA ALA A 203 3.48 15.43 2.86
C ALA A 203 2.70 15.91 4.10
N ALA A 204 1.48 15.44 4.34
CA ALA A 204 0.65 15.93 5.44
C ALA A 204 1.15 15.38 6.80
N PRO A 205 1.51 16.25 7.77
CA PRO A 205 1.96 15.80 9.09
C PRO A 205 0.83 15.10 9.84
N SER A 206 1.16 14.14 10.72
CA SER A 206 0.15 13.39 11.49
C SER A 206 -0.64 14.25 12.50
N HIS A 207 -0.19 15.47 12.82
CA HIS A 207 -0.94 16.47 13.59
C HIS A 207 -1.95 17.27 12.75
N ALA A 208 -1.99 17.09 11.44
CA ALA A 208 -3.08 17.60 10.60
C ALA A 208 -4.41 16.89 10.86
N ARG A 209 -4.47 15.93 11.79
CA ARG A 209 -5.71 15.24 12.22
C ARG A 209 -6.82 16.21 12.63
N GLU A 210 -6.48 17.41 13.11
CA GLU A 210 -7.43 18.47 13.49
C GLU A 210 -7.93 19.33 12.32
N LEU A 211 -7.32 19.21 11.13
CA LEU A 211 -7.71 19.94 9.91
C LEU A 211 -8.12 19.02 8.75
N LEU A 212 -8.21 17.71 8.98
CA LEU A 212 -8.64 16.78 7.92
C LEU A 212 -10.10 17.07 7.57
N THR A 213 -10.38 17.16 6.27
CA THR A 213 -11.76 17.07 5.81
C THR A 213 -12.31 15.69 6.14
N ASP A 214 -13.64 15.54 6.24
CA ASP A 214 -14.27 14.25 6.54
C ASP A 214 -13.79 13.12 5.60
N ALA A 215 -13.56 13.44 4.32
CA ALA A 215 -13.06 12.52 3.32
C ALA A 215 -11.60 12.08 3.57
N GLN A 216 -10.74 12.99 4.04
CA GLN A 216 -9.35 12.68 4.41
C GLN A 216 -9.27 11.90 5.72
N GLY A 217 -10.13 12.21 6.69
CA GLY A 217 -10.28 11.44 7.92
C GLY A 217 -10.70 10.00 7.64
N LEU A 218 -11.67 9.80 6.73
CA LEU A 218 -12.08 8.48 6.27
C LEU A 218 -10.94 7.73 5.57
N ASP A 219 -10.20 8.37 4.68
CA ASP A 219 -9.08 7.73 3.96
C ASP A 219 -7.99 7.25 4.95
N LEU A 220 -7.67 8.08 5.94
CA LEU A 220 -6.75 7.72 7.01
C LEU A 220 -7.27 6.54 7.83
N ALA A 221 -8.55 6.54 8.20
CA ALA A 221 -9.17 5.45 8.97
C ALA A 221 -9.14 4.12 8.18
N ILE A 222 -9.45 4.15 6.88
CA ILE A 222 -9.35 2.99 5.98
C ILE A 222 -7.90 2.51 5.91
N HIS A 223 -6.93 3.42 5.80
CA HIS A 223 -5.52 3.06 5.72
C HIS A 223 -5.01 2.39 7.01
N GLN A 224 -5.31 2.99 8.17
CA GLN A 224 -4.94 2.46 9.49
C GLN A 224 -5.55 1.08 9.72
N TRP A 225 -6.83 0.91 9.40
CA TRP A 225 -7.51 -0.38 9.47
C TRP A 225 -6.88 -1.41 8.53
N ALA A 226 -6.56 -1.05 7.29
CA ALA A 226 -5.90 -1.93 6.33
C ALA A 226 -4.53 -2.42 6.80
N GLN A 227 -3.74 -1.54 7.41
CA GLN A 227 -2.45 -1.90 8.00
C GLN A 227 -2.64 -2.86 9.19
N ALA A 228 -3.56 -2.54 10.10
CA ALA A 228 -3.82 -3.35 11.29
C ALA A 228 -4.32 -4.76 10.94
N ILE A 229 -5.24 -4.90 9.98
CA ILE A 229 -5.68 -6.23 9.50
C ILE A 229 -4.51 -7.04 8.95
N ARG A 230 -3.65 -6.43 8.13
CA ARG A 230 -2.52 -7.15 7.53
C ARG A 230 -1.54 -7.64 8.60
N ALA A 231 -1.38 -6.89 9.70
CA ALA A 231 -0.60 -7.34 10.84
C ALA A 231 -1.25 -8.55 11.53
N GLU A 232 -2.57 -8.49 11.79
CA GLU A 232 -3.35 -9.59 12.38
C GLU A 232 -3.30 -10.88 11.53
N LEU A 233 -3.49 -10.76 10.21
CA LEU A 233 -3.47 -11.91 9.30
C LEU A 233 -2.07 -12.54 9.14
N ARG A 234 -1.01 -11.85 9.56
CA ARG A 234 0.37 -12.38 9.62
C ARG A 234 0.67 -13.07 10.95
N ALA A 235 -0.20 -12.96 11.96
CA ALA A 235 -0.04 -13.68 13.21
C ALA A 235 -0.08 -15.20 12.99
N ARG A 236 0.56 -15.96 13.90
CA ARG A 236 0.59 -17.43 13.81
C ARG A 236 -0.81 -18.05 13.88
N VAL A 237 -1.67 -17.48 14.72
CA VAL A 237 -3.09 -17.84 14.86
C VAL A 237 -3.87 -16.53 14.93
N PRO A 238 -4.59 -16.12 13.87
CA PRO A 238 -5.36 -14.89 13.90
C PRO A 238 -6.58 -15.03 14.84
N SER A 239 -7.04 -13.90 15.34
CA SER A 239 -8.29 -13.84 16.10
C SER A 239 -9.49 -14.06 15.17
N VAL A 240 -10.42 -14.94 15.60
CA VAL A 240 -11.71 -15.10 14.91
C VAL A 240 -12.53 -13.82 14.95
N GLU A 241 -12.39 -13.00 15.99
CA GLU A 241 -13.08 -11.71 16.07
C GLU A 241 -12.62 -10.78 14.95
N VAL A 242 -11.32 -10.79 14.60
CA VAL A 242 -10.78 -10.04 13.45
C VAL A 242 -11.34 -10.60 12.14
N LEU A 243 -11.30 -11.92 11.94
CA LEU A 243 -11.81 -12.55 10.71
C LEU A 243 -13.30 -12.28 10.48
N ARG A 244 -14.08 -12.24 11.57
CA ARG A 244 -15.49 -11.84 11.55
C ARG A 244 -15.65 -10.35 11.27
N ASP A 245 -14.94 -9.50 12.00
CA ASP A 245 -15.05 -8.04 11.91
C ASP A 245 -14.65 -7.51 10.55
N VAL A 246 -13.66 -8.10 9.86
CA VAL A 246 -13.32 -7.75 8.47
C VAL A 246 -14.55 -7.80 7.55
N ASN A 247 -15.37 -8.84 7.69
CA ASN A 247 -16.58 -9.00 6.90
C ASN A 247 -17.66 -7.99 7.35
N SER A 248 -17.84 -7.79 8.65
CA SER A 248 -18.77 -6.79 9.20
C SER A 248 -18.43 -5.35 8.80
N GLN A 249 -17.15 -4.96 8.82
CA GLN A 249 -16.68 -3.67 8.33
C GLN A 249 -16.93 -3.52 6.82
N GLY A 250 -16.80 -4.60 6.06
CA GLY A 250 -17.16 -4.63 4.64
C GLY A 250 -18.65 -4.30 4.38
N VAL A 251 -19.55 -4.78 5.24
CA VAL A 251 -20.98 -4.41 5.19
C VAL A 251 -21.16 -2.90 5.40
N HIS A 252 -20.48 -2.31 6.38
CA HIS A 252 -20.54 -0.88 6.65
C HIS A 252 -19.95 -0.04 5.51
N LEU A 253 -18.85 -0.49 4.89
CA LEU A 253 -18.26 0.16 3.71
C LEU A 253 -19.24 0.20 2.54
N TYR A 254 -19.93 -0.91 2.24
CA TYR A 254 -20.92 -0.95 1.16
C TYR A 254 -22.19 -0.17 1.49
N ALA A 255 -22.61 -0.13 2.75
CA ALA A 255 -23.71 0.73 3.18
C ALA A 255 -23.38 2.22 3.02
N ALA A 256 -22.15 2.62 3.36
CA ALA A 256 -21.68 3.99 3.17
C ALA A 256 -21.59 4.36 1.67
N LEU A 257 -21.13 3.43 0.82
CA LEU A 257 -21.16 3.61 -0.65
C LEU A 257 -22.57 3.80 -1.19
N ASP A 258 -23.53 2.98 -0.75
CA ASP A 258 -24.95 3.12 -1.15
C ASP A 258 -25.52 4.48 -0.72
N ALA A 259 -25.19 4.92 0.50
CA ALA A 259 -25.64 6.21 1.03
C ALA A 259 -25.11 7.39 0.21
N VAL A 260 -23.82 7.38 -0.14
CA VAL A 260 -23.22 8.43 -0.98
C VAL A 260 -23.84 8.41 -2.38
N LEU A 261 -23.95 7.24 -3.04
CA LEU A 261 -24.57 7.11 -4.36
C LEU A 261 -26.02 7.63 -4.39
N ARG A 262 -26.79 7.34 -3.34
CA ARG A 262 -28.18 7.81 -3.20
C ARG A 262 -28.26 9.34 -3.05
N ALA A 263 -27.26 9.97 -2.43
CA ALA A 263 -27.24 11.41 -2.22
C ALA A 263 -26.83 12.19 -3.49
N THR A 264 -26.05 11.57 -4.38
CA THR A 264 -25.37 12.27 -5.48
C THR A 264 -25.96 12.00 -6.87
N THR A 265 -26.65 10.87 -7.07
CA THR A 265 -27.00 10.39 -8.41
C THR A 265 -28.50 10.05 -8.51
N PRO A 266 -29.20 10.35 -9.62
CA PRO A 266 -30.61 10.00 -9.78
C PRO A 266 -30.81 8.48 -9.72
N THR A 267 -31.85 8.06 -8.98
CA THR A 267 -32.11 6.66 -8.57
C THR A 267 -32.07 5.64 -9.72
N PHE A 268 -32.52 6.03 -10.92
CA PHE A 268 -32.57 5.15 -12.09
C PHE A 268 -31.20 4.82 -12.68
N ALA A 269 -30.21 5.72 -12.54
CA ALA A 269 -28.87 5.52 -13.12
C ALA A 269 -27.98 4.58 -12.30
N THR A 270 -28.34 4.32 -11.03
CA THR A 270 -27.51 3.53 -10.10
C THR A 270 -28.18 2.26 -9.60
N SER A 271 -29.40 1.92 -10.04
CA SER A 271 -30.19 0.80 -9.50
C SER A 271 -29.41 -0.53 -9.51
N ASP A 272 -28.76 -0.85 -10.63
CA ASP A 272 -27.98 -2.10 -10.78
C ASP A 272 -26.75 -2.13 -9.87
N VAL A 273 -26.05 -1.00 -9.71
CA VAL A 273 -24.87 -0.89 -8.84
C VAL A 273 -25.27 -1.04 -7.38
N ARG A 274 -26.38 -0.41 -6.97
CA ARG A 274 -26.91 -0.48 -5.60
C ARG A 274 -27.37 -1.89 -5.26
N GLU A 275 -28.03 -2.58 -6.18
CA GLU A 275 -28.44 -3.98 -5.98
C GLU A 275 -27.22 -4.91 -5.84
N ARG A 276 -26.16 -4.70 -6.64
CA ARG A 276 -24.89 -5.44 -6.48
C ARG A 276 -24.21 -5.16 -5.14
N LEU A 277 -24.19 -3.90 -4.68
CA LEU A 277 -23.66 -3.54 -3.36
C LEU A 277 -24.43 -4.25 -2.24
N ARG A 278 -25.77 -4.28 -2.35
CA ARG A 278 -26.64 -4.98 -1.40
C ARG A 278 -26.37 -6.48 -1.38
N GLN A 279 -26.28 -7.13 -2.54
CA GLN A 279 -25.95 -8.55 -2.65
C GLN A 279 -24.57 -8.85 -2.05
N SER A 280 -23.59 -7.98 -2.31
CA SER A 280 -22.24 -8.15 -1.79
C SER A 280 -22.17 -7.96 -0.27
N ALA A 281 -22.92 -7.00 0.27
CA ALA A 281 -23.07 -6.81 1.71
C ALA A 281 -23.74 -8.02 2.38
N LEU A 282 -24.75 -8.63 1.75
CA LEU A 282 -25.39 -9.83 2.28
C LEU A 282 -24.44 -11.03 2.31
N ALA A 283 -23.61 -11.22 1.28
CA ALA A 283 -22.59 -12.27 1.27
C ALA A 283 -21.56 -12.09 2.40
N LEU A 284 -21.09 -10.85 2.61
CA LEU A 284 -20.18 -10.51 3.71
C LEU A 284 -20.84 -10.73 5.08
N GLN A 285 -22.10 -10.35 5.24
CA GLN A 285 -22.85 -10.61 6.47
C GLN A 285 -22.97 -12.11 6.75
N GLY A 286 -23.28 -12.93 5.73
CA GLY A 286 -23.31 -14.39 5.84
C GLY A 286 -21.96 -14.98 6.29
N ALA A 287 -20.86 -14.48 5.74
CA ALA A 287 -19.52 -14.87 6.19
C ALA A 287 -19.20 -14.44 7.62
N ALA A 288 -19.63 -13.25 8.05
CA ALA A 288 -19.48 -12.81 9.43
C ALA A 288 -20.28 -13.68 10.42
N ASP A 289 -21.49 -14.06 10.04
CA ASP A 289 -22.37 -14.89 10.85
C ASP A 289 -21.88 -16.34 10.94
N ALA A 290 -21.23 -16.85 9.90
CA ALA A 290 -20.60 -18.17 9.91
C ALA A 290 -19.49 -18.31 10.99
N TRP A 291 -18.85 -17.21 11.38
CA TRP A 291 -17.86 -17.20 12.47
C TRP A 291 -18.48 -17.12 13.88
N SER A 292 -19.76 -16.78 14.00
CA SER A 292 -20.39 -16.32 15.26
C SER A 292 -20.27 -17.28 16.46
N GLN A 293 -20.18 -18.60 16.21
CA GLN A 293 -20.14 -19.62 17.25
C GLN A 293 -18.73 -20.19 17.50
N THR A 294 -17.72 -19.61 16.85
CA THR A 294 -16.35 -20.11 16.86
C THR A 294 -15.38 -19.15 17.53
N THR A 295 -14.25 -19.66 17.99
CA THR A 295 -13.14 -18.85 18.52
C THR A 295 -11.82 -19.60 18.37
N THR A 296 -10.73 -18.85 18.24
CA THR A 296 -9.35 -19.38 18.36
C THR A 296 -8.77 -19.19 19.76
N GLY A 297 -9.49 -18.48 20.65
CA GLY A 297 -8.99 -18.04 21.95
C GLY A 297 -7.93 -16.94 21.90
N ALA A 298 -7.52 -16.51 20.70
CA ALA A 298 -6.59 -15.40 20.51
C ALA A 298 -7.35 -14.06 20.53
N PRO A 299 -6.98 -13.12 21.41
CA PRO A 299 -7.60 -11.79 21.40
C PRO A 299 -7.11 -10.96 20.20
N PRO A 300 -7.93 -10.05 19.68
CA PRO A 300 -7.47 -9.04 18.72
C PRO A 300 -6.41 -8.12 19.37
N SER A 301 -5.46 -7.63 18.60
CA SER A 301 -4.52 -6.60 19.07
C SER A 301 -5.23 -5.28 19.38
N HIS A 302 -4.65 -4.52 20.30
CA HIS A 302 -5.14 -3.19 20.64
C HIS A 302 -5.17 -2.26 19.42
N ASP A 303 -4.11 -2.28 18.61
CA ASP A 303 -3.99 -1.47 17.41
C ASP A 303 -5.10 -1.77 16.40
N TYR A 304 -5.48 -3.04 16.26
CA TYR A 304 -6.63 -3.44 15.44
C TYR A 304 -7.94 -2.90 15.99
N VAL A 305 -8.20 -3.08 17.28
CA VAL A 305 -9.46 -2.64 17.91
C VAL A 305 -9.64 -1.12 17.77
N ASP A 306 -8.58 -0.35 17.98
CA ASP A 306 -8.62 1.11 17.82
C ASP A 306 -8.86 1.53 16.37
N ALA A 307 -8.17 0.91 15.42
CA ALA A 307 -8.34 1.20 14.00
C ALA A 307 -9.76 0.85 13.50
N SER A 308 -10.30 -0.31 13.88
CA SER A 308 -11.67 -0.73 13.55
C SER A 308 -12.72 0.19 14.15
N ARG A 309 -12.55 0.63 15.41
CA ARG A 309 -13.47 1.60 16.04
C ARG A 309 -13.46 2.94 15.31
N HIS A 310 -12.27 3.42 14.95
CA HIS A 310 -12.13 4.69 14.23
C HIS A 310 -12.80 4.62 12.86
N LEU A 311 -12.55 3.54 12.10
CA LEU A 311 -13.20 3.30 10.82
C LEU A 311 -14.72 3.21 10.97
N TYR A 312 -15.22 2.45 11.94
CA TYR A 312 -16.66 2.33 12.19
C TYR A 312 -17.29 3.70 12.48
N SER A 313 -16.68 4.53 13.33
CA SER A 313 -17.17 5.87 13.61
C SER A 313 -17.21 6.76 12.37
N SER A 314 -16.18 6.68 11.50
CA SER A 314 -16.13 7.42 10.23
C SER A 314 -17.18 6.92 9.21
N LEU A 315 -17.48 5.62 9.17
CA LEU A 315 -18.52 5.08 8.29
C LEU A 315 -19.92 5.38 8.82
N ALA A 316 -20.11 5.30 10.14
CA ALA A 316 -21.38 5.58 10.80
C ALA A 316 -21.82 7.03 10.61
N SER A 317 -20.88 7.99 10.61
CA SER A 317 -21.19 9.40 10.35
C SER A 317 -21.71 9.64 8.93
N ILE A 318 -21.30 8.83 7.95
CA ILE A 318 -21.76 8.89 6.55
C ILE A 318 -23.14 8.26 6.40
N THR A 319 -23.39 7.12 7.06
CA THR A 319 -24.68 6.41 6.98
C THR A 319 -25.78 7.02 7.87
N GLY A 320 -25.44 7.95 8.76
CA GLY A 320 -26.35 8.56 9.72
C GLY A 320 -27.34 9.56 9.09
N PRO A 321 -28.44 9.90 9.79
CA PRO A 321 -29.50 10.78 9.29
C PRO A 321 -29.09 12.24 9.09
N VAL A 322 -27.87 12.61 9.52
CA VAL A 322 -27.36 13.99 9.55
C VAL A 322 -26.53 14.34 8.31
N HIS A 323 -26.27 13.40 7.39
CA HIS A 323 -25.49 13.68 6.18
C HIS A 323 -26.32 14.47 5.14
N GLN A 324 -26.54 15.76 5.41
CA GLN A 324 -26.97 16.72 4.42
C GLN A 324 -25.79 16.95 3.47
N ALA A 325 -25.95 16.53 2.21
CA ALA A 325 -25.08 16.77 1.06
C ALA A 325 -23.71 17.37 1.42
N SER A 326 -22.76 16.52 1.85
CA SER A 326 -21.41 16.98 2.11
C SER A 326 -20.86 17.65 0.84
N PRO A 327 -20.23 18.83 0.96
CA PRO A 327 -19.63 19.52 -0.19
C PRO A 327 -18.52 18.70 -0.86
N ASP A 328 -18.06 17.59 -0.24
CA ASP A 328 -16.97 16.73 -0.70
C ASP A 328 -17.41 15.27 -0.99
N ALA A 329 -18.60 15.10 -1.55
CA ALA A 329 -19.16 13.78 -1.85
C ALA A 329 -18.30 12.95 -2.82
N GLU A 330 -17.62 13.59 -3.78
CA GLU A 330 -16.72 12.90 -4.71
C GLU A 330 -15.47 12.37 -3.98
N ALA A 331 -14.78 13.17 -3.16
CA ALA A 331 -13.61 12.66 -2.44
C ALA A 331 -13.99 11.58 -1.42
N THR A 332 -15.15 11.73 -0.76
CA THR A 332 -15.71 10.72 0.14
C THR A 332 -15.94 9.40 -0.62
N TYR A 333 -16.54 9.46 -1.81
CA TYR A 333 -16.74 8.29 -2.64
C TYR A 333 -15.41 7.64 -3.07
N GLN A 334 -14.42 8.44 -3.48
CA GLN A 334 -13.08 7.92 -3.83
C GLN A 334 -12.42 7.21 -2.63
N SER A 335 -12.55 7.75 -1.42
CA SER A 335 -12.06 7.10 -0.20
C SER A 335 -12.77 5.76 0.04
N LEU A 336 -14.09 5.71 -0.15
CA LEU A 336 -14.85 4.47 -0.03
C LEU A 336 -14.50 3.44 -1.13
N LEU A 337 -14.23 3.86 -2.37
CA LEU A 337 -13.75 2.97 -3.44
C LEU A 337 -12.40 2.34 -3.08
N ARG A 338 -11.49 3.10 -2.47
CA ARG A 338 -10.24 2.56 -1.93
C ARG A 338 -10.51 1.57 -0.80
N GLY A 339 -11.46 1.85 0.09
CA GLY A 339 -11.91 0.90 1.11
C GLY A 339 -12.43 -0.42 0.52
N ALA A 340 -13.27 -0.36 -0.51
CA ALA A 340 -13.75 -1.54 -1.23
C ALA A 340 -12.61 -2.33 -1.89
N SER A 341 -11.61 -1.63 -2.44
CA SER A 341 -10.41 -2.24 -3.02
C SER A 341 -9.54 -2.92 -1.95
N VAL A 342 -9.39 -2.30 -0.77
CA VAL A 342 -8.73 -2.91 0.39
C VAL A 342 -9.45 -4.18 0.78
N LEU A 343 -10.77 -4.16 0.93
CA LEU A 343 -11.57 -5.34 1.28
C LEU A 343 -11.37 -6.47 0.26
N ALA A 344 -11.43 -6.17 -1.04
CA ALA A 344 -11.17 -7.13 -2.11
C ALA A 344 -9.73 -7.69 -2.10
N SER A 345 -8.76 -6.96 -1.55
CA SER A 345 -7.39 -7.44 -1.36
C SER A 345 -7.21 -8.29 -0.09
N VAL A 346 -8.02 -8.04 0.93
CA VAL A 346 -7.92 -8.68 2.25
C VAL A 346 -8.68 -10.01 2.26
N THR A 347 -9.88 -10.08 1.67
CA THR A 347 -10.71 -11.29 1.71
C THR A 347 -10.00 -12.53 1.13
N PRO A 348 -9.22 -12.47 0.02
CA PRO A 348 -8.46 -13.63 -0.45
C PRO A 348 -7.37 -14.12 0.52
N THR A 349 -6.90 -13.24 1.41
CA THR A 349 -5.93 -13.58 2.45
C THR A 349 -6.63 -14.15 3.70
N ALA A 350 -7.86 -13.72 3.97
CA ALA A 350 -8.67 -14.17 5.09
C ALA A 350 -9.34 -15.54 4.84
N THR A 351 -9.87 -15.78 3.63
CA THR A 351 -10.61 -17.01 3.28
C THR A 351 -9.88 -18.32 3.62
N PRO A 352 -8.57 -18.48 3.30
CA PRO A 352 -7.86 -19.73 3.58
C PRO A 352 -7.70 -20.02 5.07
N TRP A 353 -7.96 -19.06 5.98
CA TRP A 353 -7.85 -19.31 7.40
C TRP A 353 -8.94 -20.25 7.93
N ALA A 354 -10.12 -20.32 7.32
CA ALA A 354 -11.14 -21.28 7.76
C ALA A 354 -10.66 -22.73 7.65
N SER A 355 -10.14 -23.14 6.49
CA SER A 355 -9.58 -24.48 6.32
C SER A 355 -8.36 -24.69 7.20
N ARG A 356 -7.41 -23.73 7.23
CA ARG A 356 -6.20 -23.86 8.07
C ARG A 356 -6.51 -24.04 9.55
N LEU A 357 -7.46 -23.30 10.11
CA LEU A 357 -7.83 -23.40 11.52
C LEU A 357 -8.58 -24.71 11.83
N LEU A 358 -9.40 -25.20 10.89
CA LEU A 358 -10.05 -26.51 11.00
C LEU A 358 -9.02 -27.64 10.92
N ASP A 359 -8.16 -27.64 9.92
CA ASP A 359 -7.14 -28.68 9.68
C ASP A 359 -6.10 -28.76 10.79
N SER A 360 -5.79 -27.62 11.41
CA SER A 360 -4.85 -27.55 12.56
C SER A 360 -5.50 -27.78 13.92
N ASN A 361 -6.83 -28.03 13.98
CA ASN A 361 -7.60 -28.11 15.23
C ASN A 361 -7.44 -26.87 16.14
N ALA A 362 -7.20 -25.70 15.55
CA ALA A 362 -7.02 -24.43 16.26
C ALA A 362 -8.34 -23.62 16.38
N LEU A 363 -9.44 -24.12 15.81
CA LEU A 363 -10.76 -23.54 15.93
C LEU A 363 -11.55 -24.27 17.03
N PHE A 364 -12.25 -23.51 17.87
CA PHE A 364 -13.06 -24.04 18.97
C PHE A 364 -14.50 -23.56 18.88
N VAL A 365 -15.43 -24.41 19.30
CA VAL A 365 -16.85 -24.10 19.48
C VAL A 365 -17.28 -24.48 20.89
N HIS A 366 -18.33 -23.84 21.41
CA HIS A 366 -18.95 -24.32 22.64
C HIS A 366 -19.57 -25.70 22.39
N ALA A 367 -19.36 -26.65 23.31
CA ALA A 367 -19.87 -28.01 23.17
C ALA A 367 -21.41 -28.13 23.11
N ARG A 368 -22.16 -27.08 23.46
CA ARG A 368 -23.62 -26.98 23.27
C ARG A 368 -24.05 -26.66 21.84
N HIS A 369 -23.16 -26.10 21.03
CA HIS A 369 -23.38 -25.76 19.63
C HIS A 369 -22.69 -26.74 18.67
N ALA A 370 -21.80 -27.59 19.21
CA ALA A 370 -21.19 -28.67 18.44
C ALA A 370 -22.23 -29.72 18.05
N ASN A 371 -22.02 -30.35 16.91
CA ASN A 371 -22.82 -31.48 16.47
C ASN A 371 -22.74 -32.64 17.47
N ALA A 372 -23.84 -33.37 17.62
CA ALA A 372 -23.98 -34.40 18.66
C ALA A 372 -23.00 -35.56 18.40
N ASP A 373 -21.96 -35.65 19.22
CA ASP A 373 -20.98 -36.75 19.25
C ASP A 373 -20.92 -37.31 20.67
N ALA A 374 -21.03 -38.64 20.79
CA ALA A 374 -20.93 -39.35 22.05
C ALA A 374 -19.62 -39.04 22.80
N ARG A 375 -18.53 -38.77 22.06
CA ARG A 375 -17.23 -38.39 22.63
C ARG A 375 -17.22 -37.01 23.28
N ARG A 376 -18.20 -36.15 22.94
CA ARG A 376 -18.30 -34.76 23.39
C ARG A 376 -19.35 -34.56 24.48
N LEU A 377 -20.19 -35.55 24.78
CA LEU A 377 -21.26 -35.47 25.78
C LEU A 377 -20.79 -34.95 27.14
N THR A 378 -19.66 -35.45 27.64
CA THR A 378 -19.08 -34.99 28.92
C THR A 378 -18.64 -33.53 28.86
N ALA A 379 -18.11 -33.07 27.72
CA ALA A 379 -17.74 -31.67 27.51
C ALA A 379 -18.97 -30.76 27.37
N THR A 380 -20.05 -31.25 26.73
CA THR A 380 -21.34 -30.56 26.62
C THR A 380 -21.97 -30.33 27.98
N LEU A 381 -22.02 -31.37 28.84
CA LEU A 381 -22.53 -31.26 30.21
C LEU A 381 -21.69 -30.32 31.07
N ALA A 382 -20.38 -30.26 30.84
CA ALA A 382 -19.46 -29.37 31.56
C ALA A 382 -19.37 -27.95 30.97
N GLY A 383 -20.10 -27.63 29.89
CA GLY A 383 -20.06 -26.33 29.22
C GLY A 383 -18.71 -25.95 28.61
N ARG A 384 -17.85 -26.92 28.33
CA ARG A 384 -16.47 -26.68 27.84
C ARG A 384 -16.44 -26.33 26.36
N MET A 385 -15.34 -25.71 25.95
CA MET A 385 -14.99 -25.54 24.53
C MET A 385 -14.43 -26.85 23.99
N VAL A 386 -14.80 -27.20 22.75
CA VAL A 386 -14.30 -28.37 22.02
C VAL A 386 -13.77 -27.91 20.67
N THR A 387 -12.82 -28.65 20.10
CA THR A 387 -12.28 -28.38 18.77
C THR A 387 -13.39 -28.49 17.73
N ALA A 388 -13.55 -27.45 16.93
CA ALA A 388 -14.51 -27.41 15.84
C ALA A 388 -14.07 -28.37 14.73
N THR A 389 -15.05 -29.06 14.16
CA THR A 389 -14.89 -29.88 12.95
C THR A 389 -15.71 -29.27 11.82
N ILE A 390 -15.47 -29.72 10.59
CA ILE A 390 -16.26 -29.27 9.43
C ILE A 390 -17.76 -29.54 9.61
N CYS A 391 -18.13 -30.57 10.39
CA CYS A 391 -19.52 -30.85 10.72
C CYS A 391 -20.12 -29.80 11.66
N ASP A 392 -19.33 -29.17 12.52
CA ASP A 392 -19.82 -28.14 13.45
C ASP A 392 -20.04 -26.79 12.74
N VAL A 393 -19.34 -26.55 11.64
CA VAL A 393 -19.39 -25.30 10.85
C VAL A 393 -19.39 -25.59 9.34
N PRO A 394 -20.43 -26.26 8.81
CA PRO A 394 -20.44 -26.75 7.43
C PRO A 394 -20.41 -25.63 6.39
N ASP A 395 -21.04 -24.50 6.70
CA ASP A 395 -21.20 -23.38 5.77
C ASP A 395 -20.03 -22.38 5.83
N LEU A 396 -19.09 -22.56 6.75
CA LEU A 396 -18.01 -21.57 6.98
C LEU A 396 -17.11 -21.40 5.74
N PRO A 397 -16.59 -22.45 5.10
CA PRO A 397 -15.75 -22.29 3.92
C PRO A 397 -16.52 -21.69 2.73
N SER A 398 -17.75 -22.15 2.48
CA SER A 398 -18.57 -21.67 1.36
C SER A 398 -18.95 -20.20 1.53
N ALA A 399 -19.40 -19.79 2.72
CA ALA A 399 -19.75 -18.40 3.00
C ALA A 399 -18.56 -17.45 2.79
N LEU A 400 -17.34 -17.85 3.18
CA LEU A 400 -16.14 -17.04 2.97
C LEU A 400 -15.75 -16.93 1.50
N TRP A 401 -15.89 -18.02 0.74
CA TRP A 401 -15.67 -17.99 -0.71
C TRP A 401 -16.67 -17.08 -1.42
N GLU A 402 -17.94 -17.13 -1.05
CA GLU A 402 -18.99 -16.25 -1.57
C GLU A 402 -18.68 -14.78 -1.24
N ALA A 403 -18.32 -14.49 0.02
CA ALA A 403 -17.92 -13.14 0.44
C ALA A 403 -16.69 -12.62 -0.32
N GLN A 404 -15.67 -13.45 -0.53
CA GLN A 404 -14.49 -13.08 -1.32
C GLN A 404 -14.85 -12.77 -2.78
N ALA A 405 -15.64 -13.65 -3.41
CA ALA A 405 -16.07 -13.46 -4.80
C ALA A 405 -16.90 -12.18 -4.93
N ALA A 406 -17.85 -11.96 -4.03
CA ALA A 406 -18.70 -10.78 -3.99
C ALA A 406 -17.88 -9.50 -3.77
N ALA A 407 -16.92 -9.50 -2.84
CA ALA A 407 -16.06 -8.34 -2.59
C ALA A 407 -15.21 -7.97 -3.82
N THR A 408 -14.65 -9.00 -4.48
CA THR A 408 -13.87 -8.83 -5.72
C THR A 408 -14.74 -8.30 -6.86
N GLN A 409 -15.97 -8.80 -7.00
CA GLN A 409 -16.90 -8.37 -8.03
C GLN A 409 -17.39 -6.94 -7.80
N ALA A 410 -17.72 -6.58 -6.55
CA ALA A 410 -18.14 -5.23 -6.18
C ALA A 410 -17.05 -4.20 -6.48
N ALA A 411 -15.80 -4.48 -6.09
CA ALA A 411 -14.67 -3.58 -6.37
C ALA A 411 -14.45 -3.34 -7.88
N ARG A 412 -14.75 -4.32 -8.74
CA ARG A 412 -14.65 -4.18 -10.20
C ARG A 412 -15.86 -3.49 -10.84
N ALA A 413 -17.04 -3.63 -10.23
CA ALA A 413 -18.30 -3.12 -10.79
C ALA A 413 -18.59 -1.66 -10.43
N LEU A 414 -17.91 -1.13 -9.41
CA LEU A 414 -18.11 0.24 -8.96
C LEU A 414 -17.56 1.26 -9.99
N PRO A 415 -18.35 2.29 -10.37
CA PRO A 415 -17.90 3.28 -11.32
C PRO A 415 -16.76 4.14 -10.72
N PRO A 416 -15.77 4.54 -11.52
CA PRO A 416 -14.59 5.28 -11.03
C PRO A 416 -14.91 6.73 -10.63
N THR A 417 -16.07 7.27 -10.99
CA THR A 417 -16.54 8.61 -10.62
C THR A 417 -18.03 8.58 -10.28
N VAL A 418 -18.45 9.41 -9.34
CA VAL A 418 -19.87 9.51 -8.93
C VAL A 418 -20.72 10.18 -10.00
N ARG A 419 -20.12 11.14 -10.73
CA ARG A 419 -20.74 11.85 -11.85
C ARG A 419 -20.39 11.17 -13.17
N GLN A 420 -21.19 10.20 -13.60
CA GLN A 420 -21.29 9.94 -15.03
C GLN A 420 -22.05 11.10 -15.68
N LYS A 421 -21.36 11.84 -16.56
CA LYS A 421 -22.03 12.70 -17.54
C LYS A 421 -22.93 11.81 -18.39
N LEU A 422 -24.24 12.05 -18.33
CA LEU A 422 -25.14 11.75 -19.43
C LEU A 422 -24.66 12.57 -20.64
N THR A 423 -23.72 12.04 -21.39
CA THR A 423 -23.40 12.52 -22.74
C THR A 423 -23.37 11.31 -23.66
N ALA A 424 -24.22 11.40 -24.70
CA ALA A 424 -24.50 10.45 -25.76
C ALA A 424 -25.55 9.37 -25.45
N ASP A 425 -26.83 9.74 -25.52
CA ASP A 425 -27.84 9.04 -26.35
C ASP A 425 -29.20 9.78 -26.38
N VAL A 426 -29.18 11.10 -26.56
CA VAL A 426 -30.36 11.88 -27.01
C VAL A 426 -29.93 12.80 -28.15
N VAL A 427 -29.40 12.21 -29.20
CA VAL A 427 -29.35 12.83 -30.54
C VAL A 427 -29.75 11.73 -31.53
N CYS A 428 -31.03 11.37 -31.52
CA CYS A 428 -31.73 10.67 -32.61
C CYS A 428 -33.20 10.57 -32.19
N THR A 429 -33.98 11.62 -32.49
CA THR A 429 -35.38 11.58 -32.97
C THR A 429 -35.97 12.98 -32.78
N ALA A 430 -35.60 13.90 -33.67
CA ALA A 430 -36.38 15.09 -33.96
C ALA A 430 -35.98 15.55 -35.37
N ASP A 431 -36.41 14.77 -36.35
CA ASP A 431 -36.64 15.19 -37.73
C ASP A 431 -37.50 14.12 -38.39
N LEU A 432 -38.82 14.28 -38.26
CA LEU A 432 -39.87 13.83 -39.18
C LEU A 432 -41.12 14.68 -38.97
#